data_AF-A0A0N0DDZ6-F1
#
_entry.id   AF-A0A0N0DDZ6-F1
#
_cell.length_a   1.000
_cell.length_b   1.000
_cell.length_c   1.000
_cell.angle_alpha   90.00
_cell.angle_beta   90.00
_cell.angle_gamma   90.00
#
_symmetry.space_group_name_H-M   'P 1'
#
loop_
_entity.id
_entity.type
_entity.pdbx_description
1 polymer ?
#
loop_
_entity_poly.entity_id
_entity_poly.type
_entity_poly.pdbx_seq_one_letter_code
_entity_poly.pdbx_strand_id
1 'polypeptide(L)'
;MSLDSLVNVRSFIFLSEAFAVLGASPVIITVKFIMAIPSSELSHSGVPVEIHRPNTELHDDGDSSFDEISAFSDTGSLQSTIFKYRVQNGRTYHTYKEGCSIDQQHHLALLTLNDRLFTAPTKEDIHFKHVLDAGCGTGIWSMDFAADEHPEAEVTGVDLSPIQPTFVPPNVSFFIDDLEADWTYSKVFDFIYLRAMTGSIRDWPRLFNQAFKNLSPGGYIELMDPIYPVVSDDGTVSKDSAVYKWSNLMNEAATKMGSALDSALGYKDQLIQTGFVNVVETPYKWPMNNWPRDKKLKELGILFKIEVS
;
A
#
# COMPACT_ATOMS: atom_id res chain seq x y z
N MET A 1 22.51 -18.11 4.13
CA MET A 1 22.02 -16.99 3.29
C MET A 1 21.18 -17.61 2.20
N SER A 2 19.84 -17.57 2.31
CA SER A 2 18.97 -18.10 1.25
C SER A 2 18.97 -17.12 0.07
N LEU A 3 18.74 -17.63 -1.14
CA LEU A 3 18.63 -16.83 -2.36
C LEU A 3 17.53 -15.74 -2.25
N ASP A 4 16.55 -15.90 -1.37
CA ASP A 4 15.45 -14.95 -1.14
C ASP A 4 15.96 -13.59 -0.62
N SER A 5 17.02 -13.59 0.18
CA SER A 5 17.66 -12.38 0.69
C SER A 5 18.48 -11.61 -0.34
N LEU A 6 18.86 -12.26 -1.46
CA LEU A 6 19.64 -11.63 -2.54
C LEU A 6 18.77 -10.85 -3.52
N VAL A 7 17.50 -11.24 -3.70
CA VAL A 7 16.54 -10.49 -4.54
C VAL A 7 16.15 -9.18 -3.86
N ASN A 8 16.00 -9.15 -2.54
CA ASN A 8 15.66 -7.91 -1.82
C ASN A 8 16.83 -6.92 -1.67
N VAL A 9 18.08 -7.36 -1.65
CA VAL A 9 19.22 -6.44 -1.44
C VAL A 9 19.89 -5.99 -2.75
N ARG A 10 19.80 -6.79 -3.83
CA ARG A 10 20.41 -6.42 -5.13
C ARG A 10 19.45 -5.73 -6.12
N SER A 11 18.14 -5.87 -5.94
CA SER A 11 17.16 -5.12 -6.75
C SER A 11 17.17 -3.62 -6.44
N PHE A 12 17.43 -3.25 -5.17
CA PHE A 12 17.52 -1.87 -4.70
C PHE A 12 18.77 -1.11 -5.19
N ILE A 13 19.89 -1.81 -5.42
CA ILE A 13 21.12 -1.15 -5.93
C ILE A 13 20.97 -0.75 -7.41
N PHE A 14 20.10 -1.41 -8.18
CA PHE A 14 19.79 -1.01 -9.57
C PHE A 14 18.77 0.13 -9.68
N LEU A 15 17.97 0.37 -8.63
CA LEU A 15 17.01 1.48 -8.60
C LEU A 15 17.76 2.82 -8.62
N SER A 16 18.77 3.03 -7.78
CA SER A 16 19.48 4.32 -7.69
C SER A 16 20.17 4.75 -9.01
N GLU A 17 20.76 3.82 -9.76
CA GLU A 17 21.34 4.10 -11.09
C GLU A 17 20.28 4.34 -12.17
N ALA A 18 19.13 3.66 -12.09
CA ALA A 18 18.00 3.95 -12.97
C ALA A 18 17.38 5.34 -12.69
N PHE A 19 17.31 5.77 -11.43
CA PHE A 19 16.84 7.10 -11.05
C PHE A 19 17.77 8.23 -11.46
N ALA A 20 19.08 8.00 -11.51
CA ALA A 20 20.04 8.97 -12.03
C ALA A 20 19.77 9.30 -13.52
N VAL A 21 19.19 8.37 -14.28
CA VAL A 21 18.80 8.56 -15.70
C VAL A 21 17.43 9.25 -15.84
N LEU A 22 16.58 9.23 -14.81
CA LEU A 22 15.17 9.62 -14.92
C LEU A 22 14.91 11.13 -15.00
N GLY A 23 15.83 11.99 -14.59
CA GLY A 23 15.67 13.44 -14.67
C GLY A 23 14.30 13.93 -14.17
N ALA A 24 13.70 14.92 -14.83
CA ALA A 24 12.35 15.43 -14.55
C ALA A 24 11.24 14.67 -15.33
N SER A 25 11.48 13.43 -15.77
CA SER A 25 10.53 12.71 -16.62
C SER A 25 9.25 12.33 -15.85
N PRO A 26 8.05 12.43 -16.47
CA PRO A 26 6.77 12.19 -15.82
C PRO A 26 6.46 10.69 -15.65
N VAL A 27 7.30 9.98 -14.90
CA VAL A 27 7.13 8.55 -14.61
C VAL A 27 6.22 8.37 -13.40
N ILE A 28 5.30 7.39 -13.50
CA ILE A 28 4.27 7.07 -12.53
C ILE A 28 4.22 5.56 -12.31
N ILE A 29 4.01 5.17 -11.05
CA ILE A 29 3.54 3.85 -10.66
C ILE A 29 2.04 3.94 -10.38
N THR A 30 1.26 3.03 -10.95
CA THR A 30 -0.15 2.89 -10.58
C THR A 30 -0.22 2.02 -9.34
N VAL A 31 -0.88 2.52 -8.30
CA VAL A 31 -1.18 1.75 -7.09
C VAL A 31 -2.67 1.45 -7.07
N LYS A 32 -3.01 0.16 -7.02
CA LYS A 32 -4.41 -0.25 -6.93
C LYS A 32 -4.81 -0.43 -5.50
N PHE A 33 -5.93 0.20 -5.18
CA PHE A 33 -6.64 0.00 -3.94
C PHE A 33 -7.91 -0.80 -4.22
N ILE A 34 -8.07 -1.95 -3.56
CA ILE A 34 -9.20 -2.84 -3.81
C ILE A 34 -9.83 -3.23 -2.49
N MET A 35 -11.15 -3.10 -2.43
CA MET A 35 -11.96 -3.51 -1.28
C MET A 35 -13.06 -4.44 -1.75
N ALA A 36 -13.34 -5.49 -0.97
CA ALA A 36 -14.39 -6.44 -1.26
C ALA A 36 -14.99 -7.06 0.00
N ILE A 37 -16.20 -7.64 -0.13
CA ILE A 37 -16.96 -8.27 0.95
C ILE A 37 -17.28 -9.71 0.53
N PRO A 38 -17.16 -10.75 1.38
CA PRO A 38 -17.54 -12.10 1.00
C PRO A 38 -19.05 -12.18 0.75
N SER A 39 -19.49 -12.93 -0.27
CA SER A 39 -20.93 -13.20 -0.45
C SER A 39 -21.47 -13.96 0.75
N SER A 40 -22.52 -13.47 1.40
CA SER A 40 -23.26 -14.27 2.38
C SER A 40 -24.07 -15.35 1.67
N GLU A 41 -24.06 -16.58 2.21
CA GLU A 41 -25.13 -17.52 1.87
C GLU A 41 -26.44 -16.98 2.49
N LEU A 42 -27.39 -16.59 1.62
CA LEU A 42 -28.75 -16.07 1.91
C LEU A 42 -28.86 -14.62 2.43
N SER A 43 -28.97 -13.64 1.52
CA SER A 43 -30.24 -12.94 1.25
C SER A 43 -30.03 -11.75 0.30
N HIS A 44 -30.90 -11.67 -0.71
CA HIS A 44 -30.98 -10.56 -1.64
C HIS A 44 -31.55 -9.31 -0.97
N SER A 45 -30.71 -8.38 -0.58
CA SER A 45 -31.08 -6.96 -0.53
C SER A 45 -29.83 -6.11 -0.74
N GLY A 46 -29.49 -5.88 -2.01
CA GLY A 46 -28.45 -4.94 -2.39
C GLY A 46 -28.88 -3.52 -2.05
N VAL A 47 -28.30 -2.95 -0.99
CA VAL A 47 -28.32 -1.51 -0.76
C VAL A 47 -27.09 -0.92 -1.45
N PRO A 48 -27.23 0.07 -2.34
CA PRO A 48 -26.09 0.72 -2.95
C PRO A 48 -25.23 1.39 -1.87
N VAL A 49 -23.92 1.08 -1.86
CA VAL A 49 -22.95 1.81 -1.05
C VAL A 49 -22.68 3.14 -1.74
N GLU A 50 -22.98 4.25 -1.08
CA GLU A 50 -22.66 5.59 -1.55
C GLU A 50 -21.18 5.87 -1.28
N ILE A 51 -20.40 6.05 -2.34
CA ILE A 51 -18.94 6.25 -2.29
C ILE A 51 -18.64 7.73 -2.47
N HIS A 52 -17.82 8.29 -1.59
CA HIS A 52 -17.22 9.61 -1.79
C HIS A 52 -16.16 9.50 -2.89
N ARG A 53 -16.51 9.88 -4.13
CA ARG A 53 -15.56 9.99 -5.23
C ARG A 53 -14.65 11.20 -4.97
N PRO A 54 -13.32 11.08 -5.05
CA PRO A 54 -12.48 12.27 -5.10
C PRO A 54 -12.72 13.00 -6.42
N ASN A 55 -13.25 14.22 -6.35
CA ASN A 55 -13.33 15.11 -7.50
C ASN A 55 -11.90 15.38 -8.01
N THR A 56 -11.58 14.86 -9.19
CA THR A 56 -10.37 15.27 -9.92
C THR A 56 -10.75 16.42 -10.84
N GLU A 57 -11.20 17.54 -10.27
CA GLU A 57 -11.38 18.77 -11.04
C GLU A 57 -10.08 19.56 -10.99
N LEU A 58 -9.39 19.63 -12.14
CA LEU A 58 -8.24 20.49 -12.36
C LEU A 58 -8.73 21.95 -12.36
N HIS A 59 -8.68 22.60 -11.19
CA HIS A 59 -8.84 24.04 -11.09
C HIS A 59 -7.49 24.71 -11.35
N ASP A 60 -7.38 25.36 -12.51
CA ASP A 60 -6.27 26.23 -12.90
C ASP A 60 -6.51 27.63 -12.32
N ASP A 61 -6.14 27.81 -11.05
CA ASP A 61 -6.04 29.14 -10.44
C ASP A 61 -4.56 29.52 -10.36
N GLY A 62 -4.14 30.30 -11.34
CA GLY A 62 -2.85 30.95 -11.33
C GLY A 62 -2.82 32.05 -10.26
N ASP A 63 -2.02 31.85 -9.22
CA ASP A 63 -1.24 32.95 -8.64
C ASP A 63 0.04 32.45 -7.96
N SER A 64 1.02 33.32 -8.05
CA SER A 64 2.44 33.22 -7.79
C SER A 64 2.86 32.90 -6.35
N SER A 65 3.66 31.84 -6.20
CA SER A 65 4.62 31.66 -5.10
C SER A 65 5.82 30.86 -5.62
N PHE A 66 6.38 31.34 -6.73
CA PHE A 66 7.62 30.87 -7.32
C PHE A 66 8.74 31.71 -6.71
N ASP A 67 9.39 31.22 -5.65
CA ASP A 67 10.80 31.54 -5.32
C ASP A 67 11.28 30.95 -3.98
N GLU A 68 10.41 30.38 -3.14
CA GLU A 68 10.81 30.00 -1.77
C GLU A 68 11.12 28.51 -1.55
N ILE A 69 11.42 27.71 -2.58
CA ILE A 69 11.72 26.26 -2.38
C ILE A 69 13.08 25.84 -2.97
N SER A 70 13.79 26.69 -3.72
CA SER A 70 15.03 26.29 -4.42
C SER A 70 16.31 26.29 -3.57
N ALA A 71 16.22 26.24 -2.23
CA ALA A 71 17.41 26.20 -1.36
C ALA A 71 17.21 25.42 -0.04
N PHE A 72 16.38 24.36 -0.02
CA PHE A 72 16.22 23.53 1.17
C PHE A 72 17.14 22.32 1.13
N SER A 73 18.09 22.27 2.08
CA SER A 73 18.92 21.09 2.35
C SER A 73 18.03 19.87 2.56
N ASP A 74 18.20 18.86 1.72
CA ASP A 74 17.24 17.77 1.51
C ASP A 74 16.93 17.01 2.82
N THR A 75 17.88 16.71 3.69
CA THR A 75 17.58 15.88 4.88
C THR A 75 16.83 16.60 6.00
N GLY A 76 17.12 17.88 6.24
CA GLY A 76 16.57 18.62 7.40
C GLY A 76 15.13 19.11 7.22
N SER A 77 14.74 19.51 6.00
CA SER A 77 13.36 19.96 5.72
C SER A 77 12.37 18.79 5.62
N LEU A 78 12.84 17.62 5.19
CA LEU A 78 12.09 16.37 5.11
C LEU A 78 11.74 15.83 6.49
N GLN A 79 12.69 15.83 7.42
CA GLN A 79 12.40 15.56 8.84
C GLN A 79 11.30 16.49 9.31
N SER A 80 11.38 17.78 9.01
CA SER A 80 10.31 18.71 9.40
C SER A 80 8.96 18.35 8.79
N THR A 81 8.89 17.82 7.56
CA THR A 81 7.62 17.47 6.89
C THR A 81 7.04 16.18 7.45
N ILE A 82 7.83 15.11 7.54
CA ILE A 82 7.42 13.82 8.14
C ILE A 82 7.04 14.02 9.61
N PHE A 83 7.83 14.77 10.39
CA PHE A 83 7.51 15.10 11.79
C PHE A 83 6.35 16.09 11.92
N LYS A 84 6.17 17.06 11.02
CA LYS A 84 4.97 17.93 11.01
C LYS A 84 3.73 17.11 10.74
N TYR A 85 3.78 16.19 9.78
CA TYR A 85 2.69 15.26 9.48
C TYR A 85 2.29 14.42 10.71
N ARG A 86 3.28 14.01 11.53
CA ARG A 86 3.02 13.37 12.83
C ARG A 86 2.25 14.24 13.83
N VAL A 87 2.26 15.57 13.70
CA VAL A 87 1.62 16.49 14.67
C VAL A 87 0.36 17.14 14.11
N GLN A 88 0.26 17.31 12.79
CA GLN A 88 -0.69 18.20 12.15
C GLN A 88 -2.17 17.74 12.24
N ASN A 89 -2.41 16.46 12.56
CA ASN A 89 -3.76 15.89 12.67
C ASN A 89 -4.10 15.31 14.06
N GLY A 90 -3.33 15.62 15.11
CA GLY A 90 -3.64 15.22 16.49
C GLY A 90 -3.43 13.74 16.83
N ARG A 91 -2.87 12.93 15.91
CA ARG A 91 -2.51 11.51 16.11
C ARG A 91 -1.03 11.39 16.49
N THR A 92 -0.69 10.54 17.46
CA THR A 92 0.72 10.37 17.89
C THR A 92 1.25 9.04 17.35
N TYR A 93 1.70 9.04 16.11
CA TYR A 93 2.27 7.85 15.46
C TYR A 93 3.52 7.34 16.20
N HIS A 94 3.68 6.01 16.26
CA HIS A 94 4.84 5.33 16.84
C HIS A 94 6.17 5.77 16.17
N THR A 95 7.30 5.60 16.87
CA THR A 95 8.61 6.13 16.48
C THR A 95 9.06 5.60 15.12
N TYR A 96 8.83 6.36 14.05
CA TYR A 96 9.36 6.03 12.72
C TYR A 96 10.88 5.90 12.76
N LYS A 97 11.38 4.84 12.13
CA LYS A 97 12.80 4.53 12.08
C LYS A 97 13.38 5.08 10.78
N GLU A 98 14.20 6.11 10.92
CA GLU A 98 14.88 6.74 9.79
C GLU A 98 15.60 5.71 8.89
N GLY A 99 15.36 5.81 7.59
CA GLY A 99 15.95 4.93 6.57
C GLY A 99 15.27 3.57 6.42
N CYS A 100 14.17 3.30 7.13
CA CYS A 100 13.37 2.10 6.89
C CYS A 100 12.40 2.34 5.71
N SER A 101 12.68 1.74 4.56
CA SER A 101 11.84 1.84 3.35
C SER A 101 10.36 1.45 3.62
N ILE A 102 10.12 0.47 4.50
CA ILE A 102 8.76 0.01 4.86
C ILE A 102 7.98 1.10 5.63
N ASP A 103 8.63 1.83 6.53
CA ASP A 103 7.98 2.93 7.26
C ASP A 103 7.68 4.13 6.32
N GLN A 104 8.50 4.33 5.28
CA GLN A 104 8.26 5.35 4.24
C GLN A 104 7.07 4.98 3.35
N GLN A 105 6.92 3.70 2.98
CA GLN A 105 5.74 3.21 2.27
C GLN A 105 4.45 3.43 3.08
N HIS A 106 4.53 3.32 4.41
CA HIS A 106 3.38 3.64 5.26
C HIS A 106 2.96 5.11 5.12
N HIS A 107 3.92 6.04 5.10
CA HIS A 107 3.63 7.46 4.94
C HIS A 107 3.07 7.79 3.54
N LEU A 108 3.61 7.17 2.48
CA LEU A 108 3.06 7.30 1.13
C LEU A 108 1.60 6.83 1.06
N ALA A 109 1.26 5.74 1.75
CA ALA A 109 -0.11 5.25 1.82
C ALA A 109 -1.05 6.23 2.54
N LEU A 110 -0.64 6.76 3.70
CA LEU A 110 -1.42 7.78 4.43
C LEU A 110 -1.67 9.01 3.56
N LEU A 111 -0.61 9.57 2.94
CA LEU A 111 -0.75 10.73 2.07
C LEU A 111 -1.70 10.42 0.90
N THR A 112 -1.58 9.23 0.29
CA THR A 112 -2.47 8.78 -0.78
C THR A 112 -3.94 8.80 -0.36
N LEU A 113 -4.23 8.27 0.83
CA LEU A 113 -5.59 8.09 1.34
C LEU A 113 -6.16 9.29 2.12
N ASN A 114 -5.45 10.43 2.13
CA ASN A 114 -5.77 11.61 2.93
C ASN A 114 -5.85 11.27 4.42
N ASP A 115 -4.79 10.67 4.95
CA ASP A 115 -4.59 10.37 6.37
C ASP A 115 -5.47 9.29 6.96
N ARG A 116 -6.12 8.51 6.10
CA ARG A 116 -6.86 7.31 6.49
C ARG A 116 -5.96 6.08 6.35
N LEU A 117 -6.07 5.15 7.29
CA LEU A 117 -5.33 3.89 7.26
C LEU A 117 -5.90 2.87 6.25
N PHE A 118 -7.18 3.00 5.93
CA PHE A 118 -7.94 2.10 5.08
C PHE A 118 -9.14 2.84 4.44
N THR A 119 -9.86 2.21 3.51
CA THR A 119 -11.05 2.83 2.87
C THR A 119 -12.37 2.12 3.14
N ALA A 120 -12.34 0.93 3.75
CA ALA A 120 -13.52 0.20 4.18
C ALA A 120 -14.48 1.11 4.98
N PRO A 121 -15.81 0.99 4.80
CA PRO A 121 -16.76 1.85 5.47
C PRO A 121 -16.69 1.72 7.00
N THR A 122 -16.44 2.82 7.69
CA THR A 122 -16.48 2.95 9.15
C THR A 122 -17.78 3.61 9.60
N LYS A 123 -18.92 3.05 9.20
CA LYS A 123 -20.21 3.55 9.72
C LYS A 123 -20.28 3.26 11.22
N GLU A 124 -21.05 4.06 11.97
CA GLU A 124 -21.20 3.91 13.44
C GLU A 124 -21.54 2.47 13.89
N ASP A 125 -22.13 1.66 13.01
CA ASP A 125 -22.51 0.27 13.29
C ASP A 125 -21.46 -0.79 12.87
N ILE A 126 -20.39 -0.42 12.15
CA ILE A 126 -19.36 -1.35 11.69
C ILE A 126 -18.17 -1.27 12.64
N HIS A 127 -18.00 -2.31 13.46
CA HIS A 127 -16.88 -2.45 14.39
C HIS A 127 -16.02 -3.64 13.99
N PHE A 128 -14.75 -3.38 13.67
CA PHE A 128 -13.79 -4.45 13.42
C PHE A 128 -13.26 -4.97 14.76
N LYS A 129 -13.64 -6.19 15.15
CA LYS A 129 -13.20 -6.77 16.44
C LYS A 129 -11.96 -7.61 16.29
N HIS A 130 -11.86 -8.37 15.20
CA HIS A 130 -10.67 -9.14 14.89
C HIS A 130 -10.13 -8.71 13.52
N VAL A 131 -8.88 -8.28 13.48
CA VAL A 131 -8.24 -7.74 12.28
C VAL A 131 -6.97 -8.52 11.97
N LEU A 132 -6.76 -8.83 10.69
CA LEU A 132 -5.52 -9.42 10.19
C LEU A 132 -4.78 -8.39 9.33
N ASP A 133 -3.56 -8.03 9.74
CA ASP A 133 -2.59 -7.31 8.93
C ASP A 133 -1.64 -8.36 8.31
N ALA A 134 -1.96 -8.80 7.10
CA ALA A 134 -1.26 -9.88 6.41
C ALA A 134 -0.11 -9.32 5.57
N GLY A 135 1.11 -9.59 6.04
CA GLY A 135 2.35 -8.99 5.51
C GLY A 135 2.66 -7.68 6.22
N CYS A 136 2.58 -7.69 7.56
CA CYS A 136 2.57 -6.47 8.36
C CYS A 136 3.91 -5.71 8.35
N GLY A 137 5.00 -6.33 7.88
CA GLY A 137 6.32 -5.72 7.85
C GLY A 137 6.75 -5.25 9.23
N THR A 138 7.02 -3.95 9.40
CA THR A 138 7.39 -3.36 10.70
C THR A 138 6.25 -3.35 11.72
N GLY A 139 5.02 -3.62 11.29
CA GLY A 139 3.82 -3.57 12.12
C GLY A 139 3.29 -2.15 12.36
N ILE A 140 3.84 -1.13 11.69
CA ILE A 140 3.44 0.27 11.87
C ILE A 140 1.94 0.48 11.63
N TRP A 141 1.39 -0.14 10.56
CA TRP A 141 -0.04 -0.08 10.28
C TRP A 141 -0.87 -0.73 11.39
N SER A 142 -0.50 -1.95 11.80
CA SER A 142 -1.16 -2.66 12.91
C SER A 142 -1.25 -1.82 14.18
N MET A 143 -0.14 -1.15 14.54
CA MET A 143 -0.09 -0.33 15.75
C MET A 143 -0.94 0.93 15.62
N ASP A 144 -0.88 1.64 14.50
CA ASP A 144 -1.68 2.85 14.30
C ASP A 144 -3.18 2.53 14.26
N PHE A 145 -3.55 1.42 13.62
CA PHE A 145 -4.93 0.94 13.60
C PHE A 145 -5.44 0.63 15.01
N ALA A 146 -4.66 -0.14 15.78
CA ALA A 146 -5.03 -0.61 17.11
C ALA A 146 -4.99 0.46 18.20
N ALA A 147 -4.09 1.44 18.10
CA ALA A 147 -3.90 2.46 19.14
C ALA A 147 -4.83 3.67 18.95
N ASP A 148 -4.97 4.15 17.72
CA ASP A 148 -5.58 5.45 17.43
C ASP A 148 -6.96 5.37 16.79
N GLU A 149 -7.24 4.38 15.94
CA GLU A 149 -8.53 4.28 15.22
C GLU A 149 -9.51 3.30 15.87
N HIS A 150 -9.04 2.13 16.31
CA HIS A 150 -9.88 1.04 16.85
C HIS A 150 -9.25 0.40 18.09
N PRO A 151 -9.24 1.08 19.25
CA PRO A 151 -8.70 0.53 20.51
C PRO A 151 -9.47 -0.69 21.03
N GLU A 152 -10.67 -0.95 20.52
CA GLU A 152 -11.46 -2.15 20.78
C GLU A 152 -11.07 -3.37 19.96
N ALA A 153 -10.32 -3.19 18.86
CA ALA A 153 -9.96 -4.25 17.93
C ALA A 153 -8.77 -5.06 18.43
N GLU A 154 -8.81 -6.38 18.25
CA GLU A 154 -7.68 -7.28 18.38
C GLU A 154 -7.01 -7.40 16.99
N VAL A 155 -5.80 -6.87 16.85
CA VAL A 155 -5.03 -6.89 15.61
C VAL A 155 -3.98 -7.99 15.65
N THR A 156 -4.05 -8.88 14.67
CA THR A 156 -3.06 -9.93 14.41
C THR A 156 -2.23 -9.50 13.21
N GLY A 157 -0.94 -9.22 13.40
CA GLY A 157 -0.01 -8.97 12.30
C GLY A 157 0.83 -10.21 12.00
N VAL A 158 0.97 -10.54 10.71
CA VAL A 158 1.73 -11.71 10.26
C VAL A 158 2.77 -11.29 9.25
N ASP A 159 4.01 -11.75 9.42
CA ASP A 159 5.09 -11.56 8.46
C ASP A 159 6.07 -12.73 8.53
N LEU A 160 6.78 -13.04 7.45
CA LEU A 160 7.84 -14.06 7.45
C LEU A 160 9.06 -13.63 8.27
N SER A 161 9.24 -12.33 8.50
CA SER A 161 10.42 -11.74 9.12
C SER A 161 10.11 -11.20 10.53
N PRO A 162 10.94 -11.51 11.55
CA PRO A 162 10.79 -10.95 12.89
C PRO A 162 11.38 -9.54 13.00
N ILE A 163 10.75 -8.56 12.37
CA ILE A 163 11.22 -7.16 12.32
C ILE A 163 10.36 -6.20 13.14
N GLN A 164 9.35 -6.70 13.83
CA GLN A 164 8.38 -5.92 14.60
C GLN A 164 8.98 -5.48 15.95
N PRO A 165 8.53 -4.35 16.51
CA PRO A 165 9.03 -3.86 17.79
C PRO A 165 8.61 -4.77 18.96
N THR A 166 9.38 -4.75 20.03
CA THR A 166 9.07 -5.51 21.26
C THR A 166 8.02 -4.84 22.14
N PHE A 167 7.82 -3.53 21.97
CA PHE A 167 6.82 -2.76 22.70
C PHE A 167 5.69 -2.38 21.74
N VAL A 168 4.54 -3.00 21.94
CA VAL A 168 3.34 -2.88 21.08
C VAL A 168 2.11 -2.60 21.93
N PRO A 169 1.04 -2.02 21.36
CA PRO A 169 -0.25 -1.91 22.04
C PRO A 169 -0.74 -3.28 22.56
N PRO A 170 -1.47 -3.33 23.70
CA PRO A 170 -1.87 -4.58 24.33
C PRO A 170 -2.85 -5.42 23.49
N ASN A 171 -3.48 -4.80 22.49
CA ASN A 171 -4.41 -5.40 21.55
C ASN A 171 -3.76 -5.75 20.20
N VAL A 172 -2.43 -5.70 20.09
CA VAL A 172 -1.66 -6.10 18.90
C VAL A 172 -0.83 -7.34 19.21
N SER A 173 -0.90 -8.35 18.34
CA SER A 173 -0.07 -9.56 18.41
C SER A 173 0.60 -9.81 17.06
N PHE A 174 1.91 -10.07 17.09
CA PHE A 174 2.69 -10.37 15.88
C PHE A 174 3.14 -11.83 15.84
N PHE A 175 3.00 -12.45 14.67
CA PHE A 175 3.38 -13.84 14.44
C PHE A 175 4.31 -13.95 13.23
N ILE A 176 5.31 -14.81 13.37
CA ILE A 176 6.18 -15.19 12.25
C ILE A 176 5.54 -16.39 11.58
N ASP A 177 4.92 -16.18 10.42
CA ASP A 177 4.21 -17.23 9.70
C ASP A 177 4.19 -16.98 8.18
N ASP A 178 3.95 -18.04 7.41
CA ASP A 178 3.81 -17.98 5.96
C ASP A 178 2.34 -17.85 5.57
N LEU A 179 1.98 -16.74 4.94
CA LEU A 179 0.63 -16.52 4.44
C LEU A 179 0.23 -17.51 3.33
N GLU A 180 1.21 -18.11 2.64
CA GLU A 180 1.01 -19.19 1.67
C GLU A 180 0.84 -20.58 2.32
N ALA A 181 1.00 -20.71 3.64
CA ALA A 181 0.63 -21.92 4.37
C ALA A 181 -0.87 -21.98 4.65
N ASP A 182 -1.36 -23.09 5.21
CA ASP A 182 -2.76 -23.25 5.60
C ASP A 182 -3.06 -22.39 6.84
N TRP A 183 -4.06 -21.53 6.74
CA TRP A 183 -4.47 -20.66 7.84
C TRP A 183 -5.24 -21.46 8.91
N THR A 184 -4.68 -21.54 10.12
CA THR A 184 -5.24 -22.31 11.24
C THR A 184 -5.79 -21.44 12.37
N TYR A 185 -6.32 -20.25 12.04
CA TYR A 185 -6.86 -19.33 13.04
C TYR A 185 -8.10 -19.91 13.73
N SER A 186 -8.22 -19.68 15.03
CA SER A 186 -9.36 -20.14 15.83
C SER A 186 -10.58 -19.21 15.75
N LYS A 187 -10.38 -18.00 15.24
CA LYS A 187 -11.41 -16.96 15.06
C LYS A 187 -11.39 -16.50 13.61
N VAL A 188 -12.55 -16.12 13.10
CA VAL A 188 -12.67 -15.37 11.83
C VAL A 188 -12.39 -13.88 12.06
N PHE A 189 -11.94 -13.21 11.01
CA PHE A 189 -11.63 -11.78 10.97
C PHE A 189 -12.80 -10.97 10.45
N ASP A 190 -12.95 -9.76 10.95
CA ASP A 190 -13.88 -8.77 10.42
C ASP A 190 -13.22 -7.89 9.35
N PHE A 191 -11.88 -7.81 9.40
CA PHE A 191 -11.09 -7.07 8.44
C PHE A 191 -9.76 -7.78 8.16
N ILE A 192 -9.44 -7.97 6.88
CA ILE A 192 -8.14 -8.45 6.42
C ILE A 192 -7.53 -7.37 5.54
N TYR A 193 -6.37 -6.87 5.93
CA TYR A 193 -5.63 -5.84 5.23
C TYR A 193 -4.32 -6.40 4.67
N LEU A 194 -4.01 -6.05 3.42
CA LEU A 194 -2.76 -6.39 2.74
C LEU A 194 -2.20 -5.15 2.04
N ARG A 195 -0.90 -4.91 2.16
CA ARG A 195 -0.25 -3.80 1.44
C ARG A 195 1.16 -4.16 1.01
N ALA A 196 1.52 -3.78 -0.22
CA ALA A 196 2.84 -4.01 -0.80
C ALA A 196 3.25 -5.50 -0.81
N MET A 197 2.30 -6.37 -1.15
CA MET A 197 2.43 -7.82 -1.20
C MET A 197 2.70 -8.35 -2.62
N THR A 198 2.57 -7.52 -3.65
CA THR A 198 3.03 -7.83 -5.02
C THR A 198 4.49 -8.29 -5.00
N GLY A 199 4.78 -9.45 -5.61
CA GLY A 199 6.11 -10.06 -5.61
C GLY A 199 6.43 -10.97 -4.42
N SER A 200 5.62 -10.93 -3.35
CA SER A 200 5.79 -11.74 -2.14
C SER A 200 4.88 -12.97 -2.08
N ILE A 201 3.78 -12.97 -2.86
CA ILE A 201 2.81 -14.07 -2.94
C ILE A 201 2.92 -14.74 -4.31
N ARG A 202 2.92 -16.08 -4.33
CA ARG A 202 2.98 -16.89 -5.56
C ARG A 202 1.61 -17.37 -6.00
N ASP A 203 0.74 -17.73 -5.05
CA ASP A 203 -0.62 -18.21 -5.32
C ASP A 203 -1.70 -17.27 -4.75
N TRP A 204 -1.95 -16.18 -5.45
CA TRP A 204 -3.02 -15.22 -5.13
C TRP A 204 -4.42 -15.83 -5.06
N PRO A 205 -4.84 -16.70 -6.01
CA PRO A 205 -6.13 -17.38 -5.91
C PRO A 205 -6.29 -18.19 -4.61
N ARG A 206 -5.23 -18.90 -4.18
CA ARG A 206 -5.24 -19.62 -2.90
C ARG A 206 -5.33 -18.65 -1.73
N LEU A 207 -4.53 -17.57 -1.72
CA LEU A 207 -4.58 -16.56 -0.67
C LEU A 207 -5.98 -15.95 -0.53
N PHE A 208 -6.62 -15.55 -1.63
CA PHE A 208 -7.99 -15.02 -1.61
C PHE A 208 -8.99 -16.05 -1.12
N ASN A 209 -8.83 -17.34 -1.47
CA ASN A 209 -9.67 -18.40 -0.95
C ASN A 209 -9.54 -18.56 0.58
N GLN A 210 -8.31 -18.46 1.11
CA GLN A 210 -8.08 -18.50 2.55
C GLN A 210 -8.68 -17.28 3.25
N ALA A 211 -8.48 -16.08 2.70
CA ALA A 211 -9.08 -14.85 3.21
C ALA A 211 -10.61 -14.94 3.22
N PHE A 212 -11.22 -15.42 2.14
CA PHE A 212 -12.67 -15.62 2.05
C PHE A 212 -13.21 -16.55 3.15
N LYS A 213 -12.54 -17.68 3.40
CA LYS A 213 -12.93 -18.66 4.43
C LYS A 213 -12.75 -18.15 5.86
N ASN A 214 -11.81 -17.21 6.06
CA ASN A 214 -11.48 -16.68 7.38
C ASN A 214 -12.12 -15.30 7.64
N LEU A 215 -12.94 -14.78 6.74
CA LEU A 215 -13.72 -13.57 6.97
C LEU A 215 -15.09 -13.89 7.56
N SER A 216 -15.52 -13.07 8.53
CA SER A 216 -16.88 -13.08 9.02
C SER A 216 -17.86 -12.63 7.93
N PRO A 217 -19.13 -13.07 7.96
CA PRO A 217 -20.15 -12.54 7.06
C PRO A 217 -20.25 -11.02 7.20
N GLY A 218 -20.07 -10.29 6.09
CA GLY A 218 -20.03 -8.82 6.10
C GLY A 218 -18.68 -8.21 6.46
N GLY A 219 -17.65 -9.02 6.71
CA GLY A 219 -16.27 -8.57 6.87
C GLY A 219 -15.66 -8.07 5.56
N TYR A 220 -14.50 -7.42 5.64
CA TYR A 220 -13.87 -6.77 4.50
C TYR A 220 -12.47 -7.33 4.25
N ILE A 221 -12.13 -7.51 2.97
CA ILE A 221 -10.73 -7.59 2.53
C ILE A 221 -10.37 -6.29 1.83
N GLU A 222 -9.18 -5.78 2.14
CA GLU A 222 -8.64 -4.59 1.49
C GLU A 222 -7.17 -4.77 1.13
N LEU A 223 -6.84 -4.39 -0.10
CA LEU A 223 -5.51 -4.55 -0.68
C LEU A 223 -5.01 -3.23 -1.27
N MET A 224 -3.71 -2.96 -1.06
CA MET A 224 -3.03 -1.83 -1.68
C MET A 224 -1.70 -2.29 -2.29
N ASP A 225 -1.61 -2.31 -3.62
CA ASP A 225 -0.40 -2.80 -4.30
C ASP A 225 0.01 -1.96 -5.52
N PRO A 226 1.33 -1.72 -5.70
CA PRO A 226 1.84 -1.14 -6.93
C PRO A 226 1.75 -2.14 -8.10
N ILE A 227 1.64 -1.60 -9.30
CA ILE A 227 1.65 -2.35 -10.56
C ILE A 227 2.89 -1.96 -11.36
N TYR A 228 3.60 -2.98 -11.82
CA TYR A 228 4.64 -2.87 -12.84
C TYR A 228 4.15 -3.45 -14.17
N PRO A 229 4.65 -3.00 -15.34
CA PRO A 229 5.71 -2.01 -15.51
C PRO A 229 5.28 -0.57 -15.25
N VAL A 230 6.25 0.31 -14.94
CA VAL A 230 6.00 1.75 -14.75
C VAL A 230 5.66 2.43 -16.08
N VAL A 231 4.83 3.48 -16.00
CA VAL A 231 4.28 4.17 -17.18
C VAL A 231 4.28 5.69 -17.01
N SER A 232 3.78 6.41 -18.00
CA SER A 232 3.50 7.85 -17.97
C SER A 232 2.15 8.12 -18.61
N ASP A 233 1.42 9.13 -18.13
CA ASP A 233 0.12 9.50 -18.71
C ASP A 233 0.23 10.11 -20.12
N ASP A 234 1.33 10.79 -20.41
CA ASP A 234 1.54 11.55 -21.67
C ASP A 234 2.32 10.77 -22.74
N GLY A 235 2.64 9.51 -22.47
CA GLY A 235 3.42 8.65 -23.37
C GLY A 235 4.93 8.93 -23.39
N THR A 236 5.47 9.78 -22.52
CA THR A 236 6.92 10.03 -22.40
C THR A 236 7.70 8.74 -22.11
N VAL A 237 7.13 7.85 -21.30
CA VAL A 237 7.64 6.50 -21.04
C VAL A 237 7.17 5.58 -22.16
N SER A 238 7.89 5.61 -23.27
CA SER A 238 7.69 4.67 -24.37
C SER A 238 8.19 3.25 -24.00
N LYS A 239 7.70 2.23 -24.71
CA LYS A 239 8.17 0.84 -24.54
C LYS A 239 9.67 0.66 -24.84
N ASP A 240 10.25 1.59 -25.59
CA ASP A 240 11.67 1.58 -25.92
C ASP A 240 12.55 2.27 -24.88
N SER A 241 11.95 3.04 -23.95
CA SER A 241 12.67 3.73 -22.89
C SER A 241 13.38 2.75 -21.94
N ALA A 242 14.51 3.18 -21.39
CA ALA A 242 15.29 2.37 -20.46
C ALA A 242 14.49 2.01 -19.20
N VAL A 243 13.70 2.96 -18.67
CA VAL A 243 12.88 2.74 -17.47
C VAL A 243 11.77 1.71 -17.71
N TYR A 244 11.08 1.77 -18.85
CA TYR A 244 10.06 0.78 -19.18
C TYR A 244 10.71 -0.60 -19.36
N LYS A 245 11.81 -0.69 -20.12
CA LYS A 245 12.52 -1.96 -20.34
C LYS A 245 13.00 -2.58 -19.03
N TRP A 246 13.61 -1.78 -18.14
CA TRP A 246 14.02 -2.23 -16.82
C TRP A 246 12.83 -2.77 -16.02
N SER A 247 11.75 -1.99 -15.93
CA SER A 247 10.56 -2.36 -15.16
C SER A 247 9.86 -3.60 -15.71
N ASN A 248 9.79 -3.73 -17.03
CA ASN A 248 9.26 -4.91 -17.70
C ASN A 248 10.14 -6.15 -17.47
N LEU A 249 11.47 -6.01 -17.54
CA LEU A 249 12.40 -7.10 -17.25
C LEU A 249 12.31 -7.56 -15.79
N MET A 250 12.11 -6.64 -14.85
CA MET A 250 11.83 -6.97 -13.44
C MET A 250 10.56 -7.81 -13.33
N ASN A 251 9.47 -7.40 -13.97
CA ASN A 251 8.23 -8.17 -13.96
C ASN A 251 8.39 -9.55 -14.61
N GLU A 252 9.08 -9.64 -15.75
CA GLU A 252 9.37 -10.92 -16.42
C GLU A 252 10.19 -11.87 -15.54
N ALA A 253 11.20 -11.34 -14.85
CA ALA A 253 12.02 -12.12 -13.93
C ALA A 253 11.19 -12.63 -12.75
N ALA A 254 10.40 -11.75 -12.13
CA ALA A 254 9.55 -12.09 -11.00
C ALA A 254 8.45 -13.11 -11.38
N THR A 255 7.85 -12.95 -12.56
CA THR A 255 6.90 -13.92 -13.13
C THR A 255 7.53 -15.30 -13.30
N LYS A 256 8.78 -15.39 -13.79
CA LYS A 256 9.52 -16.66 -13.90
C LYS A 256 9.84 -17.29 -12.54
N MET A 257 9.96 -16.48 -11.49
CA MET A 257 10.13 -16.94 -10.10
C MET A 257 8.80 -17.29 -9.41
N GLY A 258 7.67 -17.09 -10.10
CA GLY A 258 6.33 -17.40 -9.60
C GLY A 258 5.65 -16.26 -8.84
N SER A 259 6.24 -15.07 -8.75
CA SER A 259 5.68 -13.93 -8.02
C SER A 259 5.64 -12.66 -8.89
N ALA A 260 4.68 -12.61 -9.82
CA ALA A 260 4.58 -11.52 -10.80
C ALA A 260 4.36 -10.14 -10.15
N LEU A 261 5.01 -9.11 -10.70
CA LEU A 261 4.94 -7.72 -10.21
C LEU A 261 3.72 -6.94 -10.76
N ASP A 262 2.88 -7.62 -11.54
CA ASP A 262 1.65 -7.10 -12.12
C ASP A 262 0.40 -7.79 -11.55
N SER A 263 0.55 -8.57 -10.47
CA SER A 263 -0.52 -9.38 -9.86
C SER A 263 -1.80 -8.57 -9.57
N ALA A 264 -1.66 -7.32 -9.14
CA ALA A 264 -2.78 -6.42 -8.86
C ALA A 264 -3.67 -6.12 -10.09
N LEU A 265 -3.19 -6.36 -11.33
CA LEU A 265 -4.04 -6.28 -12.52
C LEU A 265 -5.23 -7.24 -12.44
N GLY A 266 -5.04 -8.44 -11.86
CA GLY A 266 -6.04 -9.50 -11.82
C GLY A 266 -6.84 -9.61 -10.52
N TYR A 267 -6.52 -8.83 -9.48
CA TYR A 267 -7.15 -8.97 -8.16
C TYR A 267 -8.67 -8.87 -8.20
N LYS A 268 -9.23 -7.89 -8.92
CA LYS A 268 -10.68 -7.71 -8.99
C LYS A 268 -11.39 -8.96 -9.52
N ASP A 269 -10.92 -9.51 -10.63
CA ASP A 269 -11.51 -10.69 -11.25
C ASP A 269 -11.32 -11.93 -10.38
N GLN A 270 -10.15 -12.08 -9.75
CA GLN A 270 -9.87 -13.19 -8.84
C GLN A 270 -10.76 -13.16 -7.60
N LEU A 271 -10.93 -11.98 -6.96
CA LEU A 271 -11.83 -11.81 -5.83
C LEU A 271 -13.27 -12.17 -6.20
N ILE A 272 -13.76 -11.71 -7.35
CA ILE A 272 -15.10 -12.07 -7.85
C ILE A 272 -15.22 -13.59 -8.04
N GLN A 273 -14.21 -14.22 -8.67
CA GLN A 273 -14.20 -15.68 -8.89
C GLN A 273 -14.16 -16.47 -7.58
N THR A 274 -13.50 -15.96 -6.55
CA THR A 274 -13.47 -16.57 -5.21
C THR A 274 -14.84 -16.51 -4.51
N GLY A 275 -15.69 -15.54 -4.88
CA GLY A 275 -17.02 -15.35 -4.28
C GLY A 275 -17.19 -14.02 -3.55
N PHE A 276 -16.23 -13.10 -3.65
CA PHE A 276 -16.42 -11.75 -3.13
C PHE A 276 -17.40 -10.95 -3.99
N VAL A 277 -18.17 -10.10 -3.33
CA VAL A 277 -19.13 -9.14 -3.91
C VAL A 277 -18.72 -7.71 -3.54
N ASN A 278 -19.36 -6.74 -4.18
CA ASN A 278 -19.06 -5.31 -3.99
C ASN A 278 -17.57 -4.99 -4.18
N VAL A 279 -16.92 -5.64 -5.14
CA VAL A 279 -15.49 -5.45 -5.41
C VAL A 279 -15.27 -4.07 -6.05
N VAL A 280 -14.72 -3.15 -5.29
CA VAL A 280 -14.37 -1.79 -5.72
C VAL A 280 -12.87 -1.72 -5.94
N GLU A 281 -12.46 -1.30 -7.14
CA GLU A 281 -11.08 -1.05 -7.50
C GLU A 281 -10.90 0.44 -7.77
N THR A 282 -9.96 1.07 -7.07
CA THR A 282 -9.60 2.49 -7.21
C THR A 282 -8.12 2.62 -7.54
N PRO A 283 -7.75 3.09 -8.74
CA PRO A 283 -6.36 3.35 -9.08
C PRO A 283 -5.90 4.71 -8.52
N TYR A 284 -4.71 4.73 -7.93
CA TYR A 284 -3.99 5.93 -7.52
C TYR A 284 -2.68 6.06 -8.32
N LYS A 285 -2.20 7.29 -8.46
CA LYS A 285 -0.96 7.61 -9.18
C LYS A 285 0.12 8.00 -8.18
N TRP A 286 1.22 7.28 -8.21
CA TRP A 286 2.44 7.60 -7.44
C TRP A 286 3.51 8.10 -8.41
N PRO A 287 3.73 9.42 -8.48
CA PRO A 287 4.83 9.99 -9.24
C PRO A 287 6.15 9.49 -8.70
N MET A 288 7.14 9.30 -9.57
CA MET A 288 8.47 8.83 -9.16
C MET A 288 9.47 9.96 -8.89
N ASN A 289 9.07 11.22 -9.11
CA ASN A 289 9.84 12.42 -8.78
C ASN A 289 8.90 13.65 -8.63
N ASN A 290 9.48 14.83 -8.41
CA ASN A 290 8.78 16.09 -8.10
C ASN A 290 8.22 16.86 -9.32
N TRP A 291 8.10 16.22 -10.48
CA TRP A 291 7.53 16.81 -11.71
C TRP A 291 6.08 17.31 -11.61
N PRO A 292 5.15 16.72 -10.81
CA PRO A 292 3.76 17.16 -10.81
C PRO A 292 3.61 18.61 -10.33
N ARG A 293 2.63 19.33 -10.89
CA ARG A 293 2.27 20.68 -10.39
C ARG A 293 1.40 20.61 -9.14
N ASP A 294 0.48 19.65 -9.12
CA ASP A 294 -0.39 19.39 -7.96
C ASP A 294 0.46 19.16 -6.71
N LYS A 295 0.11 19.83 -5.61
CA LYS A 295 0.92 19.85 -4.39
C LYS A 295 1.04 18.46 -3.77
N LYS A 296 -0.07 17.72 -3.72
CA LYS A 296 -0.12 16.37 -3.13
C LYS A 296 0.67 15.37 -3.96
N LEU A 297 0.48 15.36 -5.29
CA LEU A 297 1.24 14.50 -6.20
C LEU A 297 2.73 14.83 -6.19
N LYS A 298 3.10 16.12 -6.09
CA LYS A 298 4.50 16.52 -5.96
C LYS A 298 5.12 15.99 -4.67
N GLU A 299 4.41 16.09 -3.55
CA GLU A 299 4.85 15.58 -2.26
C GLU A 299 4.99 14.05 -2.28
N LEU A 300 4.01 13.33 -2.83
CA LEU A 300 4.11 11.89 -3.10
C LEU A 300 5.36 11.56 -3.92
N GLY A 301 5.63 12.33 -4.98
CA GLY A 301 6.80 12.11 -5.83
C GLY A 301 8.15 12.38 -5.17
N ILE A 302 8.22 13.34 -4.25
CA ILE A 302 9.41 13.60 -3.44
C ILE A 302 9.63 12.42 -2.47
N LEU A 303 8.59 12.01 -1.76
CA LEU A 303 8.65 10.89 -0.80
C LEU A 303 9.02 9.58 -1.49
N PHE A 304 8.39 9.28 -2.63
CA PHE A 304 8.69 8.08 -3.41
C PHE A 304 10.14 8.06 -3.88
N LYS A 305 10.64 9.19 -4.39
CA LYS A 305 12.06 9.30 -4.82
C LYS A 305 13.04 8.97 -3.70
N ILE A 306 12.72 9.32 -2.45
CA ILE A 306 13.58 9.03 -1.29
C ILE A 306 13.53 7.54 -0.94
N GLU A 307 12.35 6.93 -0.98
CA GLU A 307 12.18 5.49 -0.69
C GLU A 307 13.07 4.60 -1.58
N VAL A 308 13.29 5.05 -2.81
CA VAL A 308 13.99 4.30 -3.86
C VAL A 308 15.42 4.78 -4.12
N SER A 309 15.90 5.80 -3.38
CA SER A 309 17.27 6.33 -3.47
C SER A 309 18.21 5.65 -2.48
#